data_AF-A0A7S3P7D7-F1
#
_entry.id   AF-A0A7S3P7D7-F1
#
_cell.length_a   1.000
_cell.length_b   1.000
_cell.length_c   1.000
_cell.angle_alpha   90.00
_cell.angle_beta   90.00
_cell.angle_gamma   90.00
#
_symmetry.space_group_name_H-M   'P 1'
#
loop_
_entity.id
_entity.type
_entity.pdbx_description
1 polymer ?
#
loop_
_entity_poly.entity_id
_entity_poly.type
_entity_poly.pdbx_seq_one_letter_code
_entity_poly.pdbx_strand_id
1 'polypeptide(L)'
;MFSRKFLFRLLLAAICVVSVSLAQECADEGKTAIDPSCPDRDHLMRCAAVHLDENKNGKLDREELQGAIDRLNWLARGVLQILGSVDKMMQKCDVDGDGAISINYDMQHNKETCLATCFKKRAFKSAFFPDCDL
;
A
#
# COMPACT_ATOMS: atom_id res chain seq x y z
N MET A 1 -57.11 -20.96 -18.08
CA MET A 1 -56.58 -21.87 -19.12
C MET A 1 -55.27 -21.28 -19.62
N PHE A 2 -54.15 -21.83 -19.14
CA PHE A 2 -52.80 -21.24 -19.25
C PHE A 2 -51.94 -22.22 -20.06
N SER A 3 -51.51 -21.87 -21.27
CA SER A 3 -50.45 -22.61 -21.98
C SER A 3 -50.04 -21.91 -23.28
N ARG A 4 -48.79 -21.39 -23.33
CA ARG A 4 -47.82 -21.32 -24.45
C ARG A 4 -46.46 -20.89 -23.87
N LYS A 5 -45.74 -21.73 -23.13
CA LYS A 5 -44.63 -22.58 -23.63
C LYS A 5 -43.80 -21.94 -24.75
N PHE A 6 -42.49 -21.88 -24.47
CA PHE A 6 -41.38 -21.90 -25.42
C PHE A 6 -41.17 -20.67 -26.30
N LEU A 7 -40.30 -19.74 -25.86
CA LEU A 7 -39.18 -19.23 -26.69
C LEU A 7 -38.24 -18.26 -25.94
N PHE A 8 -37.98 -18.47 -24.64
CA PHE A 8 -37.18 -17.53 -23.83
C PHE A 8 -35.77 -18.04 -23.53
N ARG A 9 -35.05 -18.55 -24.55
CA ARG A 9 -33.62 -18.89 -24.44
C ARG A 9 -32.99 -18.94 -25.84
N LEU A 10 -32.54 -17.80 -26.37
CA LEU A 10 -31.42 -17.64 -27.32
C LEU A 10 -31.50 -16.22 -27.92
N LEU A 11 -30.99 -15.20 -27.22
CA LEU A 11 -30.60 -13.90 -27.81
C LEU A 11 -30.10 -12.98 -26.68
N LEU A 12 -28.94 -13.31 -26.12
CA LEU A 12 -28.24 -12.45 -25.16
C LEU A 12 -26.72 -12.55 -25.35
N ALA A 13 -26.30 -12.54 -26.61
CA ALA A 13 -24.89 -12.52 -26.99
C ALA A 13 -24.70 -11.62 -28.22
N ALA A 14 -25.08 -10.36 -28.10
CA ALA A 14 -24.62 -9.30 -28.99
C ALA A 14 -24.83 -7.94 -28.30
N ILE A 15 -23.81 -7.10 -28.40
CA ILE A 15 -23.81 -5.66 -28.05
C ILE A 15 -23.48 -5.36 -26.58
N CYS A 16 -22.21 -5.52 -26.22
CA CYS A 16 -21.49 -4.54 -25.42
C CYS A 16 -20.10 -4.36 -26.04
N VAL A 17 -20.09 -3.93 -27.31
CA VAL A 17 -18.91 -3.32 -27.94
C VAL A 17 -19.21 -1.83 -27.91
N VAL A 18 -18.23 -1.03 -27.48
CA VAL A 18 -18.27 0.41 -27.23
C VAL A 18 -18.76 0.77 -25.82
N SER A 19 -17.82 0.85 -24.87
CA SER A 19 -17.68 1.98 -23.94
C SER A 19 -16.51 1.75 -22.97
N VAL A 20 -15.57 2.70 -22.99
CA VAL A 20 -14.83 3.21 -21.82
C VAL A 20 -13.85 2.24 -21.13
N SER A 21 -12.57 2.51 -21.41
CA SER A 21 -11.44 2.21 -20.53
C SER A 21 -11.72 2.64 -19.08
N LEU A 22 -11.20 1.87 -18.11
CA LEU A 22 -11.31 2.00 -16.65
C LEU A 22 -12.44 1.17 -16.00
N ALA A 23 -12.24 -0.14 -15.95
CA ALA A 23 -12.54 -0.94 -14.77
C ALA A 23 -11.66 -2.20 -14.81
N GLN A 24 -10.43 -2.08 -14.31
CA GLN A 24 -9.62 -3.25 -13.98
C GLN A 24 -10.15 -3.76 -12.64
N GLU A 25 -11.06 -4.72 -12.68
CA GLU A 25 -11.44 -5.52 -11.52
C GLU A 25 -10.24 -6.42 -11.18
N CYS A 26 -9.44 -6.00 -10.19
CA CYS A 26 -8.37 -6.84 -9.66
C CYS A 26 -8.98 -7.88 -8.72
N ALA A 27 -9.30 -9.05 -9.27
CA ALA A 27 -9.45 -10.27 -8.49
C ALA A 27 -8.08 -10.62 -7.88
N ASP A 28 -7.97 -10.46 -6.57
CA ASP A 28 -6.90 -11.03 -5.75
C ASP A 28 -7.27 -12.47 -5.45
N GLU A 29 -6.55 -13.44 -6.02
CA GLU A 29 -6.24 -14.73 -5.37
C GLU A 29 -4.96 -15.31 -5.99
N GLY A 30 -3.92 -15.45 -5.17
CA GLY A 30 -2.82 -16.39 -5.42
C GLY A 30 -1.44 -15.76 -5.61
N LYS A 31 -0.65 -15.75 -4.54
CA LYS A 31 0.82 -15.65 -4.49
C LYS A 31 1.42 -14.82 -5.64
N THR A 32 1.20 -13.52 -5.62
CA THR A 32 1.69 -12.63 -6.67
C THR A 32 3.12 -12.21 -6.35
N ALA A 33 4.03 -12.47 -7.29
CA ALA A 33 5.34 -11.83 -7.31
C ALA A 33 5.12 -10.33 -7.10
N ILE A 34 5.73 -9.75 -6.05
CA ILE A 34 5.57 -8.35 -5.71
C ILE A 34 5.97 -7.54 -6.94
N ASP A 35 5.01 -6.83 -7.54
CA ASP A 35 5.31 -5.95 -8.67
C ASP A 35 6.36 -4.92 -8.18
N PRO A 36 7.60 -4.95 -8.70
CA PRO A 36 8.63 -4.01 -8.28
C PRO A 36 8.25 -2.55 -8.60
N SER A 37 7.27 -2.33 -9.48
CA SER A 37 6.71 -1.02 -9.78
C SER A 37 5.76 -0.50 -8.69
N CYS A 38 5.01 -1.38 -8.02
CA CYS A 38 4.08 -1.02 -6.96
C CYS A 38 4.06 -2.09 -5.85
N PRO A 39 4.95 -1.99 -4.85
CA PRO A 39 4.98 -2.99 -3.79
C PRO A 39 3.68 -2.96 -2.99
N ASP A 40 3.25 -4.15 -2.58
CA ASP A 40 2.06 -4.30 -1.76
C ASP A 40 2.23 -3.61 -0.40
N ARG A 41 1.13 -3.10 0.15
CA ARG A 41 1.16 -2.36 1.41
C ARG A 41 1.45 -3.28 2.59
N ASP A 42 0.81 -4.45 2.64
CA ASP A 42 1.02 -5.40 3.74
C ASP A 42 2.44 -5.96 3.67
N HIS A 43 2.98 -6.15 2.47
CA HIS A 43 4.40 -6.43 2.28
C HIS A 43 5.32 -5.35 2.87
N LEU A 44 5.10 -4.09 2.51
CA LEU A 44 5.87 -2.95 3.05
C LEU A 44 5.80 -2.90 4.57
N MET A 45 4.64 -3.18 5.15
CA MET A 45 4.43 -3.13 6.59
C MET A 45 5.16 -4.26 7.31
N ARG A 46 5.15 -5.47 6.75
CA ARG A 46 5.98 -6.58 7.25
C ARG A 46 7.47 -6.24 7.18
N CYS A 47 7.92 -5.63 6.09
CA CYS A 47 9.31 -5.17 5.98
C CYS A 47 9.65 -4.08 7.01
N ALA A 48 8.77 -3.10 7.19
CA ALA A 48 8.97 -2.04 8.17
C ALA A 48 9.04 -2.61 9.60
N ALA A 49 8.19 -3.57 9.95
CA ALA A 49 8.25 -4.27 11.25
C ALA A 49 9.60 -4.96 11.50
N VAL A 50 10.24 -5.47 10.44
CA VAL A 50 11.51 -6.20 10.57
C VAL A 50 12.71 -5.24 10.65
N HIS A 51 12.65 -4.12 9.93
CA HIS A 51 13.80 -3.24 9.72
C HIS A 51 13.76 -1.92 10.51
N LEU A 52 12.58 -1.48 10.95
CA LEU A 52 12.37 -0.17 11.57
C LEU A 52 11.84 -0.26 13.00
N ASP A 53 10.97 -1.23 13.32
CA ASP A 53 10.47 -1.50 14.68
C ASP A 53 11.55 -2.22 15.50
N GLU A 54 12.44 -1.45 16.13
CA GLU A 54 13.60 -1.94 16.87
C GLU A 54 13.18 -2.56 18.21
N ASN A 55 12.20 -1.94 18.88
CA ASN A 55 11.70 -2.40 20.17
C ASN A 55 10.64 -3.51 20.06
N LYS A 56 10.17 -3.81 18.84
CA LYS A 56 9.19 -4.86 18.49
C LYS A 56 7.85 -4.65 19.17
N ASN A 57 7.43 -3.39 19.33
CA ASN A 57 6.15 -3.04 19.93
C ASN A 57 4.98 -3.12 18.93
N GLY A 58 5.26 -3.43 17.66
CA GLY A 58 4.26 -3.51 16.58
C GLY A 58 3.83 -2.15 16.04
N LYS A 59 4.57 -1.11 16.39
CA LYS A 59 4.40 0.27 15.95
C LYS A 59 5.77 0.81 15.51
N LEU A 60 5.76 1.96 14.87
CA LEU A 60 6.97 2.68 14.53
C LEU A 60 6.97 3.99 15.31
N ASP A 61 7.80 4.05 16.34
CA ASP A 61 7.91 5.23 17.18
C ASP A 61 8.62 6.36 16.43
N ARG A 62 8.40 7.60 16.86
CA ARG A 62 9.03 8.78 16.24
C ARG A 62 10.55 8.67 16.23
N GLU A 63 11.13 8.16 17.33
CA GLU A 63 12.56 7.96 17.50
C GLU A 63 13.10 6.89 16.57
N GLU A 64 12.35 5.81 16.32
CA GLU A 64 12.71 4.75 15.40
C GLU A 64 12.70 5.24 13.95
N LEU A 65 11.67 5.99 13.56
CA LEU A 65 11.64 6.66 12.24
C LEU A 65 12.81 7.63 12.08
N GLN A 66 13.05 8.48 13.09
CA GLN A 66 14.11 9.48 13.03
C GLN A 66 15.49 8.80 12.95
N GLY A 67 15.72 7.78 13.78
CA GLY A 67 16.96 6.99 13.75
C GLY A 67 17.18 6.30 12.41
N ALA A 68 16.11 5.76 11.80
CA ALA A 68 16.19 5.18 10.47
C ALA A 68 16.58 6.21 9.40
N ILE A 69 16.00 7.42 9.45
CA ILE A 69 16.33 8.52 8.54
C ILE A 69 17.76 9.01 8.74
N ASP A 70 18.22 9.10 9.98
CA ASP A 70 19.56 9.58 10.31
C ASP A 70 20.63 8.63 9.76
N ARG A 71 20.35 7.32 9.75
CA ARG A 71 21.17 6.26 9.16
C ARG A 71 21.16 6.22 7.63
N LEU A 72 20.21 6.90 6.97
CA LEU A 72 20.18 6.95 5.51
C LEU A 72 21.41 7.70 4.97
N ASN A 73 22.03 7.10 3.95
CA ASN A 73 23.10 7.75 3.22
C ASN A 73 22.58 9.03 2.54
N TRP A 74 23.45 10.01 2.32
CA TRP A 74 23.07 11.33 1.79
C TRP A 74 22.28 11.25 0.46
N LEU A 75 22.56 10.25 -0.37
CA LEU A 75 21.84 9.99 -1.62
C LEU A 75 20.39 9.52 -1.36
N ALA A 76 20.19 8.67 -0.36
CA ALA A 76 18.88 8.18 0.04
C ALA A 76 18.06 9.26 0.77
N ARG A 77 18.69 10.26 1.40
CA ARG A 77 17.99 11.40 2.01
C ARG A 77 17.21 12.25 0.98
N GLY A 78 17.54 12.17 -0.31
CA GLY A 78 16.72 12.75 -1.37
C GLY A 78 15.27 12.23 -1.35
N VAL A 79 15.05 10.99 -0.86
CA VAL A 79 13.72 10.41 -0.70
C VAL A 79 12.83 11.18 0.28
N LEU A 80 13.42 11.91 1.23
CA LEU A 80 12.69 12.71 2.22
C LEU A 80 11.94 13.86 1.57
N GLN A 81 12.35 14.30 0.37
CA GLN A 81 11.59 15.26 -0.42
C GLN A 81 10.27 14.67 -0.93
N ILE A 82 10.22 13.34 -1.11
CA ILE A 82 9.05 12.60 -1.60
C ILE A 82 8.13 12.21 -0.45
N LEU A 83 8.71 11.67 0.63
CA LEU A 83 7.97 11.14 1.77
C LEU A 83 7.60 12.23 2.79
N GLY A 84 8.44 13.25 2.92
CA GLY A 84 8.36 14.27 3.95
C GLY A 84 9.36 14.03 5.09
N SER A 85 9.46 15.00 5.99
CA SER A 85 10.13 14.82 7.28
C SER A 85 9.36 13.84 8.16
N VAL A 86 9.98 13.34 9.24
CA VAL A 86 9.31 12.51 10.26
C VAL A 86 8.00 13.15 10.69
N ASP A 87 8.00 14.45 11.01
CA ASP A 87 6.77 15.14 11.46
C ASP A 87 5.64 15.09 10.42
N LYS A 88 5.97 15.20 9.13
CA LYS A 88 4.97 15.08 8.06
C LYS A 88 4.51 13.64 7.87
N MET A 89 5.37 12.67 8.13
CA MET A 89 5.00 11.25 8.10
C MET A 89 4.07 10.94 9.27
N MET A 90 4.44 11.30 10.50
CA MET A 90 3.58 11.16 11.68
C MET A 90 2.22 11.82 11.44
N GLN A 91 2.19 13.10 11.06
CA GLN A 91 0.94 13.81 10.77
C GLN A 91 0.03 13.11 9.74
N LYS A 92 0.62 12.38 8.78
CA LYS A 92 -0.13 11.73 7.70
C LYS A 92 -0.40 10.26 7.93
N CYS A 93 0.33 9.61 8.81
CA CYS A 93 0.34 8.16 8.94
C CYS A 93 -0.06 7.69 10.33
N ASP A 94 0.01 8.53 11.36
CA ASP A 94 -0.53 8.28 12.69
C ASP A 94 -2.00 8.75 12.71
N VAL A 95 -2.94 7.80 12.73
CA VAL A 95 -4.38 8.07 12.60
C VAL A 95 -5.04 8.21 13.96
N ASP A 96 -4.64 7.39 14.92
CA ASP A 96 -5.15 7.49 16.29
C ASP A 96 -4.48 8.61 17.10
N GLY A 97 -3.36 9.15 16.63
CA GLY A 97 -2.67 10.30 17.21
C GLY A 97 -1.89 9.94 18.45
N ASP A 98 -1.46 8.68 18.60
CA ASP A 98 -0.77 8.20 19.79
C ASP A 98 0.75 8.49 19.79
N GLY A 99 1.26 9.10 18.72
CA GLY A 99 2.66 9.47 18.57
C GLY A 99 3.54 8.34 18.00
N ALA A 100 2.93 7.23 17.57
CA ALA A 100 3.57 6.14 16.83
C ALA A 100 2.73 5.77 15.60
N ILE A 101 3.34 5.08 14.63
CA ILE A 101 2.59 4.56 13.47
C ILE A 101 2.40 3.06 13.68
N SER A 102 1.19 2.65 14.05
CA SER A 102 0.81 1.25 14.18
C SER A 102 0.80 0.54 12.83
N ILE A 103 1.56 -0.56 12.77
CA ILE A 103 1.76 -1.36 11.55
C ILE A 103 0.43 -1.97 11.07
N ASN A 104 -0.44 -2.33 12.01
CA ASN A 104 -1.72 -3.00 11.71
C ASN A 104 -2.92 -2.04 11.74
N TYR A 105 -2.89 -0.99 12.55
CA TYR A 105 -4.03 -0.09 12.67
C TYR A 105 -3.94 1.08 11.70
N ASP A 106 -2.99 2.00 11.89
CA ASP A 106 -2.97 3.25 11.13
C ASP A 106 -2.77 3.04 9.62
N MET A 107 -1.90 2.08 9.28
CA MET A 107 -1.55 1.77 7.90
C MET A 107 -2.71 1.13 7.13
N GLN A 108 -3.65 0.49 7.83
CA GLN A 108 -4.88 -0.05 7.23
C GLN A 108 -6.01 0.99 7.19
N HIS A 109 -6.09 1.88 8.17
CA HIS A 109 -7.13 2.90 8.28
C HIS A 109 -6.80 4.17 7.48
N ASN A 110 -5.61 4.25 6.87
CA ASN A 110 -5.17 5.42 6.12
C ASN A 110 -4.48 5.09 4.79
N LYS A 111 -5.06 4.14 4.05
CA LYS A 111 -4.54 3.67 2.76
C LYS A 111 -4.44 4.76 1.69
N GLU A 112 -5.27 5.80 1.81
CA GLU A 112 -5.42 6.87 0.81
C GLU A 112 -4.52 8.07 1.04
N THR A 113 -3.94 8.25 2.23
CA THR A 113 -3.02 9.37 2.49
C THR A 113 -1.61 8.91 2.86
N CYS A 114 -1.49 7.90 3.72
CA CYS A 114 -0.20 7.32 4.09
C CYS A 114 0.29 6.35 3.01
N LEU A 115 1.45 6.66 2.41
CA LEU A 115 2.04 5.89 1.30
C LEU A 115 1.02 5.52 0.20
N ALA A 116 0.13 6.47 -0.12
CA ALA A 116 -1.04 6.24 -0.98
C ALA A 116 -0.68 5.77 -2.40
N THR A 117 0.44 6.26 -2.93
CA THR A 117 0.84 6.02 -4.33
C THR A 117 1.96 4.98 -4.42
N CYS A 118 1.97 4.21 -5.51
CA CYS A 118 3.04 3.26 -5.82
C CYS A 118 4.44 3.92 -5.78
N PHE A 119 4.54 5.18 -6.23
CA PHE A 119 5.78 5.95 -6.16
C PHE A 119 6.28 6.13 -4.73
N LYS A 120 5.40 6.54 -3.80
CA LYS A 120 5.76 6.69 -2.38
C LYS A 120 6.12 5.35 -1.74
N LYS A 121 5.35 4.31 -2.03
CA LYS A 121 5.60 2.94 -1.58
C LYS A 121 6.97 2.42 -2.01
N ARG A 122 7.29 2.56 -3.30
CA ARG A 122 8.59 2.15 -3.87
C ARG A 122 9.74 2.97 -3.30
N ALA A 123 9.56 4.29 -3.19
CA ALA A 123 10.53 5.18 -2.59
C ALA A 123 10.82 4.79 -1.12
N PHE A 124 9.78 4.50 -0.34
CA PHE A 124 9.90 4.03 1.03
C PHE A 124 10.66 2.70 1.12
N LYS A 125 10.26 1.67 0.34
CA LYS A 125 11.00 0.39 0.27
C LYS A 125 12.47 0.61 -0.03
N SER A 126 12.76 1.33 -1.12
CA SER A 126 14.11 1.47 -1.63
C SER A 126 15.04 2.24 -0.69
N ALA A 127 14.50 3.15 0.13
CA ALA A 127 15.30 3.92 1.07
C ALA A 127 15.62 3.14 2.33
N PHE A 128 14.63 2.48 2.93
CA PHE A 128 14.76 1.91 4.26
C PHE A 128 15.10 0.42 4.25
N PHE A 129 14.65 -0.32 3.24
CA PHE A 129 14.81 -1.78 3.17
C PHE A 129 14.81 -2.27 1.71
N PRO A 130 15.84 -1.90 0.92
CA PRO A 130 15.90 -2.20 -0.52
C PRO A 130 15.85 -3.71 -0.81
N ASP A 131 16.40 -4.53 0.09
CA ASP A 131 16.55 -5.98 -0.06
C ASP A 131 15.42 -6.80 0.61
N CYS A 132 14.32 -6.15 1.04
CA CYS A 132 13.23 -6.85 1.71
C CYS A 132 12.26 -7.52 0.72
N ASP A 133 12.45 -8.82 0.50
CA ASP A 133 11.64 -9.70 -0.36
C ASP A 133 11.05 -10.88 0.44
N LEU A 134 10.38 -10.57 1.56
CA LEU A 134 9.66 -11.49 2.46
C LEU A 134 8.46 -12.24 1.84
#